data_AF-A0A315QUE7-F1
#
_entry.id   AF-A0A315QUE7-F1
#
_cell.length_a   1.000
_cell.length_b   1.000
_cell.length_c   1.000
_cell.angle_alpha   90.00
_cell.angle_beta   90.00
_cell.angle_gamma   90.00
#
_symmetry.space_group_name_H-M   'P 1'
#
loop_
_entity.id
_entity.type
_entity.pdbx_description
1 polymer ?
#
loop_
_entity_poly.entity_id
_entity_poly.type
_entity_poly.pdbx_seq_one_letter_code
_entity_poly.pdbx_strand_id
1 'polypeptide(L)'
;MSQVKTYGFGFNPKETNHHFLLEIPTGNAKITVYERFNWDQDEQVSDLNDKDKKVILSKTKWNKVKNVIKKEFNRRLKDEGLPARDFDSYYVPLERLYGKELMLLLWSIENAEVGVIDLAIKNWLGLSPEERWWLFTMTNASTGHYSDNRGWRIALRYALTENPVDNKLAGSFVQRLF
;
A
#
# COMPACT_ATOMS: atom_id res chain seq x y z
N MET A 1 25.71 -6.88 -17.22
CA MET A 1 24.26 -7.15 -17.22
C MET A 1 23.57 -5.80 -17.28
N SER A 2 22.66 -5.57 -18.25
CA SER A 2 21.89 -4.33 -18.31
C SER A 2 21.04 -4.20 -17.05
N GLN A 3 21.11 -3.06 -16.36
CA GLN A 3 20.21 -2.78 -15.23
C GLN A 3 18.76 -2.83 -15.72
N VAL A 4 17.92 -3.60 -15.05
CA VAL A 4 16.48 -3.63 -15.27
C VAL A 4 15.93 -2.24 -14.92
N LYS A 5 15.35 -1.54 -15.91
CA LYS A 5 14.76 -0.22 -15.70
C LYS A 5 13.44 -0.38 -14.95
N THR A 6 13.42 0.03 -13.69
CA THR A 6 12.21 0.07 -12.85
C THR A 6 11.79 1.51 -12.56
N TYR A 7 10.47 1.70 -12.48
CA TYR A 7 9.83 2.98 -12.17
C TYR A 7 9.22 2.92 -10.78
N GLY A 8 9.24 4.06 -10.06
CA GLY A 8 8.75 4.13 -8.69
C GLY A 8 9.25 2.95 -7.86
N PHE A 9 8.37 2.31 -7.09
CA PHE A 9 8.71 1.17 -6.25
C PHE A 9 8.63 -0.15 -7.03
N GLY A 10 9.73 -0.52 -7.68
CA GLY A 10 9.95 -1.85 -8.26
C GLY A 10 9.20 -2.15 -9.55
N PHE A 11 8.40 -1.22 -10.08
CA PHE A 11 7.54 -1.50 -11.23
C PHE A 11 8.36 -1.63 -12.53
N ASN A 12 8.21 -2.77 -13.22
CA ASN A 12 8.84 -3.04 -14.51
C ASN A 12 7.78 -3.26 -15.61
N PRO A 13 7.55 -2.28 -16.51
CA PRO A 13 6.57 -2.40 -17.59
C PRO A 13 6.94 -3.44 -18.66
N LYS A 14 8.17 -3.97 -18.66
CA LYS A 14 8.56 -5.07 -19.56
C LYS A 14 8.06 -6.44 -19.07
N GLU A 15 7.73 -6.57 -17.79
CA GLU A 15 7.25 -7.82 -17.20
C GLU A 15 5.73 -7.86 -17.13
N THR A 16 5.10 -6.73 -16.80
CA THR A 16 3.65 -6.63 -16.65
C THR A 16 3.19 -5.18 -16.75
N ASN A 17 1.98 -4.96 -17.25
CA ASN A 17 1.32 -3.66 -17.16
C ASN A 17 0.44 -3.53 -15.90
N HIS A 18 0.22 -4.61 -15.15
CA HIS A 18 -0.54 -4.57 -13.90
C HIS A 18 0.29 -3.94 -12.80
N HIS A 19 -0.14 -2.79 -12.31
CA HIS A 19 0.54 -2.03 -11.26
C HIS A 19 -0.44 -1.19 -10.45
N PHE A 20 0.04 -0.60 -9.36
CA PHE A 20 -0.68 0.44 -8.65
C PHE A 20 -0.05 1.80 -8.96
N LEU A 21 -0.88 2.83 -9.02
CA LEU A 21 -0.42 4.20 -9.17
C LEU A 21 -0.86 5.03 -7.97
N LEU A 22 0.12 5.57 -7.26
CA LEU A 22 -0.10 6.51 -6.18
C LEU A 22 -0.05 7.94 -6.74
N GLU A 23 -1.14 8.67 -6.58
CA GLU A 23 -1.25 10.09 -6.91
C GLU A 23 -1.05 10.94 -5.64
N ILE A 24 -0.06 11.82 -5.68
CA ILE A 24 0.35 12.69 -4.57
C ILE A 24 0.25 14.16 -5.01
N PRO A 25 -0.94 14.77 -4.92
CA PRO A 25 -1.10 16.17 -5.25
C PRO A 25 -0.31 17.08 -4.30
N THR A 26 0.02 18.27 -4.80
CA THR A 26 0.62 19.35 -4.01
C THR A 26 -0.38 19.93 -3.01
N GLY A 27 0.13 20.60 -1.97
CA GLY A 27 -0.69 21.20 -0.93
C GLY A 27 -1.45 20.16 -0.08
N ASN A 28 -2.71 20.48 0.23
CA ASN A 28 -3.56 19.73 1.17
C ASN A 28 -4.57 18.80 0.50
N ALA A 29 -4.50 18.63 -0.83
CA ALA A 29 -5.37 17.72 -1.55
C ALA A 29 -5.17 16.26 -1.09
N LYS A 30 -6.24 15.47 -1.23
CA LYS A 30 -6.25 14.04 -0.84
C LYS A 30 -5.33 13.24 -1.75
N ILE A 31 -4.80 12.15 -1.20
CA ILE A 31 -4.00 11.15 -1.90
C ILE A 31 -4.94 10.11 -2.50
N THR A 32 -4.69 9.70 -3.74
CA THR A 32 -5.49 8.67 -4.41
C THR A 32 -4.58 7.52 -4.82
N VAL A 33 -5.07 6.28 -4.74
CA VAL A 33 -4.40 5.13 -5.35
C VAL A 33 -5.33 4.47 -6.34
N TYR A 34 -4.78 4.16 -7.51
CA TYR A 34 -5.44 3.47 -8.61
C TYR A 34 -4.82 2.07 -8.80
N GLU A 35 -5.63 1.09 -9.15
CA GLU A 35 -5.14 -0.18 -9.72
C GLU A 35 -5.24 -0.10 -11.24
N ARG A 36 -4.10 -0.30 -11.93
CA ARG A 36 -3.97 -0.03 -13.36
C ARG A 36 -3.54 -1.26 -14.12
N PHE A 37 -3.97 -1.34 -15.38
CA PHE A 37 -3.63 -2.43 -16.30
C PHE A 37 -2.99 -1.93 -17.60
N ASN A 38 -2.91 -0.62 -17.79
CA ASN A 38 -2.25 0.04 -18.91
C ASN A 38 -1.11 0.94 -18.43
N TRP A 39 0.04 0.90 -19.10
CA TRP A 39 1.21 1.74 -18.78
C TRP A 39 1.44 2.83 -19.83
N ASP A 40 1.28 4.10 -19.45
CA ASP A 40 1.41 5.26 -20.35
C ASP A 40 2.79 5.94 -20.28
N GLN A 41 3.82 5.25 -19.80
CA GLN A 41 5.16 5.80 -19.65
C GLN A 41 5.22 7.04 -18.76
N ASP A 42 5.35 8.24 -19.31
CA ASP A 42 5.50 9.47 -18.53
C ASP A 42 4.17 10.24 -18.39
N GLU A 43 3.16 9.97 -19.23
CA GLU A 43 1.89 10.73 -19.24
C GLU A 43 0.97 10.35 -18.07
N GLN A 44 0.91 9.05 -17.74
CA GLN A 44 0.12 8.50 -16.64
C GLN A 44 -1.35 8.99 -16.63
N VAL A 45 -2.09 8.78 -17.73
CA VAL A 45 -3.46 9.30 -17.95
C VAL A 45 -4.54 8.22 -18.01
N SER A 46 -4.19 6.99 -18.39
CA SER A 46 -5.11 5.85 -18.49
C SER A 46 -5.47 5.30 -17.11
N ASP A 47 -6.62 4.62 -17.00
CA ASP A 47 -7.08 3.96 -15.77
C ASP A 47 -7.14 4.87 -14.52
N LEU A 48 -7.42 6.17 -14.72
CA LEU A 48 -7.62 7.15 -13.65
C LEU A 48 -9.11 7.43 -13.35
N ASN A 49 -9.99 6.51 -13.76
CA ASN A 49 -11.42 6.68 -13.62
C ASN A 49 -11.90 6.17 -12.26
N ASP A 50 -13.17 6.43 -11.94
CA ASP A 50 -13.74 6.09 -10.64
C ASP A 50 -13.64 4.59 -10.30
N LYS A 51 -13.91 3.74 -11.28
CA LYS A 51 -13.82 2.27 -11.17
C LYS A 51 -12.42 1.74 -10.80
N ASP A 52 -11.38 2.51 -11.12
CA ASP A 52 -9.97 2.11 -10.97
C ASP A 52 -9.43 2.57 -9.60
N LYS A 53 -10.12 3.50 -8.93
CA LYS A 53 -9.74 4.01 -7.60
C LYS A 53 -9.95 2.96 -6.52
N LYS A 54 -8.92 2.80 -5.69
CA LYS A 54 -8.91 1.87 -4.57
C LYS A 54 -8.98 2.55 -3.21
N VAL A 55 -8.50 3.78 -3.09
CA VAL A 55 -8.58 4.58 -1.85
C VAL A 55 -8.43 6.07 -2.14
N ILE A 56 -9.12 6.89 -1.35
CA ILE A 56 -8.91 8.34 -1.28
C ILE A 56 -8.60 8.70 0.18
N LEU A 57 -7.35 9.10 0.45
CA LEU A 57 -6.84 9.30 1.81
C LEU A 57 -6.51 10.76 2.10
N SER A 58 -6.83 11.23 3.31
CA SER A 58 -6.40 12.58 3.73
C SER A 58 -4.88 12.71 3.77
N LYS A 59 -4.36 13.91 3.45
CA LYS A 59 -2.92 14.22 3.50
C LYS A 59 -2.33 14.01 4.90
N THR A 60 -3.10 14.30 5.96
CA THR A 60 -2.70 14.09 7.36
C THR A 60 -2.38 12.62 7.64
N LYS A 61 -3.28 11.70 7.24
CA LYS A 61 -3.07 10.25 7.43
C LYS A 61 -1.92 9.74 6.56
N TRP A 62 -1.81 10.21 5.32
CA TRP A 62 -0.68 9.87 4.45
C TRP A 62 0.66 10.23 5.08
N ASN A 63 0.79 11.45 5.62
CA ASN A 63 2.02 11.91 6.23
C ASN A 63 2.46 11.07 7.44
N LYS A 64 1.52 10.43 8.16
CA LYS A 64 1.82 9.50 9.26
C LYS A 64 2.47 8.20 8.78
N VAL A 65 2.08 7.69 7.60
CA VAL A 65 2.52 6.36 7.12
C VAL A 65 3.62 6.39 6.07
N LYS A 66 3.74 7.47 5.28
CA LYS A 66 4.63 7.52 4.09
C LYS A 66 6.09 7.14 4.39
N ASN A 67 6.65 7.61 5.50
CA ASN A 67 8.05 7.36 5.82
C ASN A 67 8.29 5.91 6.27
N VAL A 68 7.31 5.30 6.94
CA VAL A 68 7.39 3.91 7.35
C VAL A 68 7.28 2.99 6.13
N ILE A 69 6.30 3.24 5.26
CA ILE A 69 6.13 2.51 4.00
C ILE A 69 7.41 2.62 3.15
N LYS A 70 7.93 3.85 2.96
CA LYS A 70 9.17 4.08 2.21
C LYS A 70 10.33 3.28 2.76
N LYS A 71 10.52 3.29 4.09
CA LYS A 71 11.60 2.57 4.75
C LYS A 71 11.50 1.06 4.51
N GLU A 72 10.31 0.48 4.69
CA GLU A 72 10.10 -0.95 4.49
C GLU A 72 10.23 -1.37 3.02
N PHE A 73 9.74 -0.55 2.09
CA PHE A 73 9.83 -0.85 0.67
C PHE A 73 11.28 -0.73 0.17
N ASN A 74 12.00 0.32 0.54
CA ASN A 74 13.41 0.48 0.17
C ASN A 74 14.33 -0.59 0.77
N ARG A 75 14.01 -1.11 1.96
CA ARG A 75 14.72 -2.25 2.53
C ARG A 75 14.67 -3.44 1.58
N ARG A 76 13.47 -3.78 1.08
CA ARG A 76 13.27 -4.91 0.18
C ARG A 76 13.76 -4.67 -1.23
N LEU A 77 13.59 -3.46 -1.78
CA LEU A 77 14.22 -3.08 -3.05
C LEU A 77 15.74 -3.27 -3.00
N LYS A 78 16.39 -2.93 -1.88
CA LYS A 78 17.82 -3.17 -1.69
C LYS A 78 18.15 -4.66 -1.68
N ASP A 79 17.35 -5.48 -1.00
CA ASP A 79 17.50 -6.94 -0.96
C ASP A 79 17.34 -7.55 -2.38
N GLU A 80 16.53 -6.93 -3.24
CA GLU A 80 16.35 -7.27 -4.67
C GLU A 80 17.41 -6.66 -5.61
N GLY A 81 18.38 -5.91 -5.08
CA GLY A 81 19.41 -5.22 -5.88
C GLY A 81 18.90 -4.02 -6.69
N LEU A 82 17.73 -3.48 -6.34
CA LEU A 82 17.11 -2.31 -6.96
C LEU A 82 17.46 -1.00 -6.23
N PRO A 83 17.46 0.14 -6.93
CA PRO A 83 17.74 1.44 -6.31
C PRO A 83 16.63 1.88 -5.35
N ALA A 84 17.02 2.64 -4.33
CA ALA A 84 16.06 3.27 -3.41
C ALA A 84 15.20 4.34 -4.12
N ARG A 85 14.02 4.58 -3.57
CA ARG A 85 12.95 5.41 -4.12
C ARG A 85 12.29 6.28 -3.06
N ASP A 86 11.63 7.35 -3.49
CA ASP A 86 10.88 8.25 -2.61
C ASP A 86 9.47 8.52 -3.14
N PHE A 87 8.67 9.19 -2.32
CA PHE A 87 7.33 9.67 -2.63
C PHE A 87 7.35 11.18 -2.93
N ASP A 88 8.26 11.60 -3.79
CA ASP A 88 8.52 13.00 -4.15
C ASP A 88 7.89 13.42 -5.50
N SER A 89 7.48 12.46 -6.30
CA SER A 89 6.83 12.66 -7.60
C SER A 89 5.30 12.74 -7.47
N TYR A 90 4.64 13.45 -8.39
CA TYR A 90 3.18 13.54 -8.42
C TYR A 90 2.53 12.16 -8.61
N TYR A 91 3.07 11.38 -9.55
CA TYR A 91 2.69 9.98 -9.75
C TYR A 91 3.84 9.05 -9.37
N VAL A 92 3.53 8.05 -8.57
CA VAL A 92 4.49 7.03 -8.14
C VAL A 92 3.92 5.66 -8.47
N PRO A 93 4.43 4.96 -9.50
CA PRO A 93 4.02 3.60 -9.78
C PRO A 93 4.62 2.64 -8.75
N LEU A 94 3.87 1.62 -8.41
CA LEU A 94 4.30 0.52 -7.53
C LEU A 94 4.06 -0.80 -8.24
N GLU A 95 5.05 -1.69 -8.17
CA GLU A 95 4.84 -3.08 -8.55
C GLU A 95 3.69 -3.66 -7.72
N ARG A 96 2.97 -4.62 -8.30
CA ARG A 96 1.72 -5.17 -7.79
C ARG A 96 1.79 -5.56 -6.32
N LEU A 97 2.83 -6.26 -5.85
CA LEU A 97 2.95 -6.71 -4.47
C LEU A 97 3.18 -5.53 -3.50
N TYR A 98 4.04 -4.59 -3.85
CA TYR A 98 4.20 -3.35 -3.08
C TYR A 98 2.89 -2.53 -3.03
N GLY A 99 2.16 -2.48 -4.15
CA GLY A 99 0.85 -1.87 -4.22
C GLY A 99 -0.18 -2.53 -3.31
N LYS A 100 -0.26 -3.87 -3.28
CA LYS A 100 -1.13 -4.62 -2.34
C LYS A 100 -0.85 -4.27 -0.89
N GLU A 101 0.43 -4.21 -0.52
CA GLU A 101 0.83 -3.92 0.86
C GLU A 101 0.58 -2.47 1.26
N LEU A 102 0.79 -1.52 0.33
CA LEU A 102 0.39 -0.13 0.49
C LEU A 102 -1.11 -0.05 0.74
N MET A 103 -1.91 -0.66 -0.13
CA MET A 103 -3.36 -0.64 -0.05
C MET A 103 -3.84 -1.19 1.28
N LEU A 104 -3.31 -2.31 1.75
CA LEU A 104 -3.68 -2.91 3.04
C LEU A 104 -3.56 -1.90 4.20
N LEU A 105 -2.47 -1.14 4.27
CA LEU A 105 -2.28 -0.14 5.32
C LEU A 105 -3.18 1.08 5.13
N LEU A 106 -3.36 1.56 3.89
CA LEU A 106 -4.20 2.74 3.66
C LEU A 106 -5.68 2.44 3.96
N TRP A 107 -6.13 1.26 3.55
CA TRP A 107 -7.45 0.72 3.80
C TRP A 107 -7.79 0.61 5.29
N SER A 108 -6.84 0.19 6.12
CA SER A 108 -7.08 0.09 7.56
C SER A 108 -7.17 1.43 8.28
N ILE A 109 -6.63 2.51 7.71
CA ILE A 109 -6.59 3.82 8.38
C ILE A 109 -7.54 4.86 7.79
N GLU A 110 -8.11 4.66 6.59
CA GLU A 110 -8.86 5.70 5.87
C GLU A 110 -10.04 6.27 6.68
N ASN A 111 -10.70 5.42 7.48
CA ASN A 111 -11.83 5.75 8.35
C ASN A 111 -11.49 5.64 9.85
N ALA A 112 -10.22 5.45 10.18
CA ALA A 112 -9.76 5.39 11.57
C ALA A 112 -9.42 6.78 12.12
N GLU A 113 -9.46 6.94 13.44
CA GLU A 113 -8.94 8.13 14.09
C GLU A 113 -7.42 8.24 13.92
N VAL A 114 -6.89 9.46 13.88
CA VAL A 114 -5.43 9.65 13.68
C VAL A 114 -4.62 9.06 14.83
N GLY A 115 -5.19 9.02 16.05
CA GLY A 115 -4.53 8.49 17.25
C GLY A 115 -4.22 7.00 17.21
N VAL A 116 -4.91 6.21 16.38
CA VAL A 116 -4.70 4.75 16.29
C VAL A 116 -3.78 4.33 15.13
N ILE A 117 -3.31 5.28 14.32
CA ILE A 117 -2.47 4.98 13.15
C ILE A 117 -1.11 4.38 13.56
N ASP A 118 -0.53 4.81 14.67
CA ASP A 118 0.74 4.27 15.14
C ASP A 118 0.61 2.78 15.55
N LEU A 119 -0.57 2.36 16.03
CA LEU A 119 -0.86 0.95 16.29
C LEU A 119 -1.06 0.17 14.98
N ALA A 120 -1.78 0.75 14.01
CA ALA A 120 -1.92 0.18 12.67
C ALA A 120 -0.59 -0.07 11.98
N ILE A 121 0.35 0.87 12.10
CA ILE A 121 1.71 0.73 11.58
C ILE A 121 2.42 -0.47 12.24
N LYS A 122 2.35 -0.60 13.57
CA LYS A 122 2.99 -1.71 14.28
C LYS A 122 2.42 -3.06 13.87
N ASN A 123 1.09 -3.16 13.82
CA ASN A 123 0.42 -4.39 13.38
C ASN A 123 0.77 -4.74 11.93
N TRP A 124 0.77 -3.75 11.01
CA TRP A 124 1.16 -3.96 9.61
C TRP A 124 2.62 -4.42 9.46
N LEU A 125 3.55 -3.82 10.21
CA LEU A 125 4.96 -4.24 10.24
C LEU A 125 5.14 -5.64 10.82
N GLY A 126 4.26 -6.06 11.74
CA GLY A 126 4.26 -7.40 12.34
C GLY A 126 3.78 -8.51 11.40
N LEU A 127 3.10 -8.16 10.30
CA LEU A 127 2.68 -9.12 9.28
C LEU A 127 3.84 -9.45 8.33
N SER A 128 3.94 -10.71 7.92
CA SER A 128 4.79 -11.10 6.79
C SER A 128 4.24 -10.52 5.46
N PRO A 129 5.06 -10.37 4.42
CA PRO A 129 4.58 -9.96 3.10
C PRO A 129 3.42 -10.83 2.59
N GLU A 130 3.52 -12.15 2.77
CA GLU A 130 2.50 -13.12 2.35
C GLU A 130 1.18 -12.93 3.10
N GLU A 131 1.23 -12.71 4.43
CA GLU A 131 0.06 -12.39 5.24
C GLU A 131 -0.60 -11.09 4.76
N ARG A 132 0.21 -10.08 4.41
CA ARG A 132 -0.31 -8.82 3.84
C ARG A 132 -0.98 -9.05 2.48
N TRP A 133 -0.38 -9.85 1.59
CA TRP A 133 -0.94 -10.14 0.27
C TRP A 133 -2.21 -10.98 0.36
N TRP A 134 -2.27 -11.91 1.31
CA TRP A 134 -3.47 -12.70 1.57
C TRP A 134 -4.61 -11.81 2.08
N LEU A 135 -4.38 -10.98 3.09
CA LEU A 135 -5.38 -10.03 3.61
C LEU A 135 -5.85 -9.05 2.54
N PHE A 136 -4.93 -8.54 1.72
CA PHE A 136 -5.30 -7.72 0.56
C PHE A 136 -6.24 -8.48 -0.37
N THR A 137 -5.91 -9.73 -0.72
CA THR A 137 -6.69 -10.52 -1.68
C THR A 137 -8.11 -10.77 -1.18
N MET A 138 -8.26 -11.14 0.10
CA MET A 138 -9.57 -11.32 0.73
C MET A 138 -10.40 -10.03 0.75
N THR A 139 -9.75 -8.91 1.08
CA THR A 139 -10.41 -7.59 1.12
C THR A 139 -10.79 -7.10 -0.27
N ASN A 140 -9.88 -7.19 -1.24
CA ASN A 140 -10.08 -6.69 -2.61
C ASN A 140 -11.14 -7.49 -3.37
N ALA A 141 -11.25 -8.80 -3.11
CA ALA A 141 -12.25 -9.66 -3.75
C ALA A 141 -13.70 -9.30 -3.35
N SER A 142 -13.90 -8.72 -2.16
CA SER A 142 -15.24 -8.41 -1.63
C SER A 142 -15.55 -6.90 -1.63
N THR A 143 -14.55 -6.08 -1.32
CA THR A 143 -14.71 -4.66 -0.94
C THR A 143 -13.47 -3.87 -1.38
N GLY A 144 -13.14 -3.94 -2.67
CA GLY A 144 -11.93 -3.37 -3.26
C GLY A 144 -12.08 -1.95 -3.77
N HIS A 145 -13.30 -1.43 -3.93
CA HIS A 145 -13.53 -0.09 -4.47
C HIS A 145 -13.31 0.97 -3.40
N TYR A 146 -12.87 2.18 -3.78
CA TYR A 146 -12.58 3.26 -2.81
C TYR A 146 -13.78 3.66 -1.94
N SER A 147 -15.01 3.41 -2.41
CA SER A 147 -16.25 3.73 -1.69
C SER A 147 -16.74 2.61 -0.78
N ASP A 148 -16.10 1.44 -0.79
CA ASP A 148 -16.52 0.29 0.02
C ASP A 148 -16.04 0.45 1.47
N ASN A 149 -17.00 0.50 2.40
CA ASN A 149 -16.73 0.71 3.83
C ASN A 149 -17.41 -0.35 4.71
N ARG A 150 -17.56 -1.58 4.20
CA ARG A 150 -18.30 -2.68 4.85
C ARG A 150 -17.49 -3.98 4.87
N GLY A 151 -17.99 -5.00 5.58
CA GLY A 151 -17.42 -6.36 5.56
C GLY A 151 -15.94 -6.41 5.91
N TRP A 152 -15.13 -7.02 5.03
CA TRP A 152 -13.68 -7.12 5.17
C TRP A 152 -12.99 -5.79 5.42
N ARG A 153 -13.56 -4.69 4.91
CA ARG A 153 -12.96 -3.38 5.16
C ARG A 153 -13.07 -2.91 6.60
N ILE A 154 -14.21 -3.18 7.24
CA ILE A 154 -14.38 -2.91 8.68
C ILE A 154 -13.45 -3.85 9.47
N ALA A 155 -13.44 -5.14 9.13
CA ALA A 155 -12.57 -6.11 9.79
C ALA A 155 -11.09 -5.72 9.71
N LEU A 156 -10.61 -5.27 8.54
CA LEU A 156 -9.24 -4.83 8.34
C LEU A 156 -8.89 -3.60 9.18
N ARG A 157 -9.81 -2.65 9.32
CA ARG A 157 -9.64 -1.51 10.24
C ARG A 157 -9.35 -2.01 11.64
N TYR A 158 -10.27 -2.78 12.22
CA TYR A 158 -10.14 -3.32 13.57
C TYR A 158 -8.88 -4.17 13.76
N ALA A 159 -8.59 -5.06 12.80
CA ALA A 159 -7.43 -5.94 12.85
C ALA A 159 -6.09 -5.19 12.96
N LEU A 160 -5.97 -4.01 12.34
CA LEU A 160 -4.74 -3.22 12.42
C LEU A 160 -4.81 -2.11 13.48
N THR A 161 -5.95 -1.48 13.70
CA THR A 161 -6.05 -0.29 14.58
C THR A 161 -6.37 -0.61 16.03
N GLU A 162 -6.85 -1.82 16.35
CA GLU A 162 -7.29 -2.17 17.72
C GLU A 162 -6.63 -3.44 18.25
N ASN A 163 -6.01 -4.26 17.40
CA ASN A 163 -5.31 -5.46 17.84
C ASN A 163 -4.11 -5.10 18.73
N PRO A 164 -4.05 -5.58 19.99
CA PRO A 164 -2.94 -5.31 20.88
C PRO A 164 -1.62 -5.86 20.32
N VAL A 165 -0.59 -5.03 20.28
CA VAL A 165 0.77 -5.45 19.96
C VAL A 165 1.49 -5.71 21.27
N ASP A 166 1.55 -6.97 21.69
CA ASP A 166 2.38 -7.34 22.82
C ASP A 166 3.84 -7.40 22.35
N ASN A 167 4.72 -6.59 22.96
CA ASN A 167 6.15 -6.55 22.59
C ASN A 167 6.85 -7.90 22.79
N LYS A 168 6.25 -8.82 23.56
CA LYS A 168 6.72 -10.20 23.76
C LYS A 168 6.30 -11.17 22.66
N LEU A 169 5.33 -10.80 21.82
CA LEU A 169 4.74 -11.68 20.79
C LEU A 169 5.18 -11.32 19.37
N ALA A 170 6.17 -10.44 19.16
CA ALA A 170 6.61 -10.07 17.81
C ALA A 170 7.00 -11.32 16.97
N GLY A 171 6.36 -11.53 15.81
CA GLY A 171 6.52 -12.72 14.95
C GLY A 171 5.28 -12.97 14.06
N SER A 172 5.40 -13.82 13.04
CA SER A 172 4.32 -14.13 12.07
C SER A 172 3.05 -14.64 12.77
N PHE A 173 1.87 -14.30 12.26
CA PHE A 173 0.59 -14.86 12.73
C PHE A 173 0.54 -16.38 12.57
N VAL A 174 1.09 -16.92 11.48
CA VAL A 174 1.15 -18.37 11.23
C VAL A 174 1.96 -19.10 12.31
N GLN A 175 3.03 -18.50 12.81
CA GLN A 175 3.84 -19.08 13.88
C GLN A 175 3.13 -19.11 15.25
N ARG A 176 2.00 -18.40 15.40
CA ARG A 176 1.23 -18.36 16.64
C ARG A 176 -0.03 -19.24 16.60
N LEU A 177 -0.37 -19.78 15.43
CA LEU A 177 -1.56 -20.63 15.23
C LEU A 177 -1.25 -22.13 15.38
N PHE A 178 0.02 -22.49 15.53
CA PHE A 178 0.54 -23.85 15.78
C PHE A 178 1.58 -23.80 16.90
#